data_AF-A0A9Q0F4X3-F1
#
_entry.id   AF-A0A9Q0F4X3-F1
#
_cell.length_a   1.000
_cell.length_b   1.000
_cell.length_c   1.000
_cell.angle_alpha   90.00
_cell.angle_beta   90.00
_cell.angle_gamma   90.00
#
_symmetry.space_group_name_H-M   'P 1'
#
loop_
_entity.id
_entity.type
_entity.pdbx_description
1 polymer ?
#
loop_
_entity_poly.entity_id
_entity_poly.type
_entity_poly.pdbx_seq_one_letter_code
_entity_poly.pdbx_strand_id
1 'polypeptide(L)'
;MEETTRSVPQGQGEVVESTPVPKQPRRNIHTQDMINQHQHFLTKALAPLRCVEDHLARILDCFHVETPTERPSVLLLQQHNDENHYESNWRAEQALDEMMNRVIRLAIDAENKANEYAHNNNKEKRELENSVASLTEENRDVNTLLRVALAEKEAVEKSCSKLKENTTTTTTADHLRRVPLLQIAERGLHIVGFGFMMPSGTTTTTTTTTDHHVSVEEEEVHTSASASSITSTPSSSNSDHIIDEPAQEVATLASTVERIMKNLRLEISHLRTSLEDSRSDTERLQSLAMKQAQDIADNNLYIQELEARNTVLTEKVEQLQMEIQETEAELARWRRACELEVEAGKNEIQERDQLLKHCKSLLFGQIVILRRELEKTKSALDTSNGKLKLKEELAAAAIAAQEAAERSIQASDRKARVLHERIEELMKQLEEVESRERSHLKLRHICWPWRGPKVNPTNVRRLLPEMQSFFHSIA
;
A
#
# COMPACT_ATOMS: atom_id res chain seq x y z
N MET A 1 96.56 6.23 -19.49
CA MET A 1 96.02 6.74 -20.76
C MET A 1 94.60 7.14 -20.47
N GLU A 2 94.19 8.39 -20.31
CA GLU A 2 94.73 9.74 -20.49
C GLU A 2 94.07 10.59 -19.37
N GLU A 3 94.80 11.36 -18.55
CA GLU A 3 94.95 12.83 -18.65
C GLU A 3 93.75 13.54 -19.31
N THR A 4 93.16 14.61 -18.75
CA THR A 4 93.70 15.98 -18.91
C THR A 4 92.85 17.01 -18.12
N THR A 5 93.53 17.87 -17.34
CA THR A 5 93.28 19.29 -16.94
C THR A 5 91.96 19.71 -16.26
N ARG A 6 91.95 20.28 -15.04
CA ARG A 6 92.48 21.57 -14.54
C ARG A 6 91.75 22.81 -15.10
N SER A 7 91.00 23.52 -14.25
CA SER A 7 91.02 24.99 -14.15
C SER A 7 90.24 25.50 -12.93
N VAL A 8 90.94 26.35 -12.16
CA VAL A 8 90.48 27.21 -11.07
C VAL A 8 90.10 28.57 -11.68
N PRO A 9 89.22 29.37 -11.04
CA PRO A 9 89.71 30.68 -10.64
C PRO A 9 89.33 31.08 -9.21
N GLN A 10 90.27 31.77 -8.57
CA GLN A 10 90.07 32.56 -7.35
C GLN A 10 89.20 33.79 -7.64
N GLY A 11 88.34 34.13 -6.69
CA GLY A 11 87.72 35.44 -6.57
C GLY A 11 87.62 35.80 -5.09
N GLN A 12 88.38 36.81 -4.67
CA GLN A 12 88.35 37.44 -3.35
C GLN A 12 87.10 38.31 -3.20
N GLY A 13 86.58 38.48 -1.97
CA GLY A 13 85.54 39.48 -1.70
C GLY A 13 84.93 39.39 -0.30
N GLU A 14 85.45 40.21 0.60
CA GLU A 14 84.80 40.95 1.70
C GLU A 14 83.78 40.30 2.67
N VAL A 15 84.27 40.23 3.92
CA VAL A 15 83.63 40.61 5.19
C VAL A 15 82.24 41.28 5.09
N VAL A 16 81.21 40.62 5.65
CA VAL A 16 80.15 41.29 6.45
C VAL A 16 79.75 40.36 7.59
N GLU A 17 79.98 40.84 8.81
CA GLU A 17 79.49 40.33 10.08
C GLU A 17 77.96 40.48 10.14
N SER A 18 77.23 39.39 10.42
CA SER A 18 75.78 39.43 10.64
C SER A 18 75.40 38.49 11.77
N THR A 19 74.75 39.09 12.76
CA THR A 19 74.19 38.57 14.00
C THR A 19 73.32 37.31 13.85
N PRO A 20 73.24 36.43 14.87
CA PRO A 20 72.40 35.25 14.81
C PRO A 20 70.92 35.61 15.04
N VAL A 21 70.10 35.38 14.02
CA VAL A 21 68.62 35.41 14.11
C VAL A 21 68.15 34.15 14.88
N PRO A 22 67.19 34.27 15.82
CA PRO A 22 66.67 33.12 16.55
C PRO A 22 65.84 32.22 15.63
N LYS A 23 66.17 30.92 15.61
CA LYS A 23 65.39 29.88 14.94
C LYS A 23 63.97 29.85 15.50
N GLN A 24 62.99 30.20 14.68
CA GLN A 24 61.59 29.91 14.95
C GLN A 24 61.36 28.38 15.02
N PRO A 25 60.38 27.91 15.81
CA PRO A 25 60.11 26.49 15.98
C PRO A 25 59.60 25.92 14.67
N ARG A 26 60.27 24.86 14.17
CA ARG A 26 59.75 24.02 13.08
C ARG A 26 58.42 23.43 13.56
N ARG A 27 57.30 24.07 13.18
CA ARG A 27 55.99 23.46 13.27
C ARG A 27 56.01 22.20 12.44
N ASN A 28 55.43 21.17 13.02
CA ASN A 28 55.44 19.77 12.61
C ASN A 28 54.65 19.63 11.29
N ILE A 29 55.32 19.76 10.14
CA ILE A 29 54.70 19.75 8.80
C ILE A 29 53.99 18.41 8.54
N HIS A 30 54.55 17.30 9.06
CA HIS A 30 54.01 15.96 8.87
C HIS A 30 52.65 15.75 9.54
N THR A 31 52.44 16.29 10.74
CA THR A 31 51.15 16.19 11.43
C THR A 31 50.08 17.06 10.77
N GLN A 32 50.47 18.19 10.18
CA GLN A 32 49.53 19.05 9.45
C GLN A 32 49.06 18.40 8.15
N ASP A 33 49.96 17.73 7.42
CA ASP A 33 49.59 16.98 6.21
C ASP A 33 48.66 15.81 6.51
N MET A 34 48.88 15.07 7.61
CA MET A 34 47.96 14.01 8.04
C MET A 34 46.58 14.53 8.41
N ILE A 35 46.50 15.67 9.10
CA ILE A 35 45.22 16.32 9.44
C ILE A 35 44.49 16.75 8.17
N ASN A 36 45.19 17.36 7.22
CA ASN A 36 44.62 17.81 5.96
C ASN A 36 44.09 16.62 5.12
N GLN A 37 44.80 15.48 5.13
CA GLN A 37 44.41 14.28 4.40
C GLN A 37 43.19 13.58 5.03
N HIS A 38 43.11 13.51 6.37
CA HIS A 38 41.91 13.04 7.06
C HIS A 38 40.70 13.96 6.85
N GLN A 39 40.90 15.28 6.88
CA GLN A 39 39.83 16.24 6.59
C GLN A 39 39.31 16.10 5.16
N HIS A 40 40.20 15.86 4.19
CA HIS A 40 39.82 15.62 2.80
C HIS A 40 38.99 14.34 2.62
N PHE A 41 39.38 13.25 3.27
CA PHE A 41 38.62 12.00 3.27
C PHE A 41 37.21 12.16 3.88
N LEU A 42 37.12 12.84 5.03
CA LEU A 42 35.83 13.11 5.67
C LEU A 42 34.92 13.98 4.80
N THR A 43 35.45 15.02 4.15
CA THR A 43 34.65 15.85 3.23
C THR A 43 34.17 15.08 2.02
N LYS A 44 34.98 14.17 1.48
CA LYS A 44 34.61 13.29 0.37
C LYS A 44 33.52 12.28 0.74
N ALA A 45 33.54 11.74 1.96
CA ALA A 45 32.52 10.80 2.45
C ALA A 45 31.18 11.48 2.84
N LEU A 46 31.20 12.77 3.20
CA LEU A 46 30.01 13.52 3.62
C LEU A 46 29.08 13.91 2.46
N ALA A 47 29.61 14.18 1.27
CA ALA A 47 28.79 14.60 0.13
C ALA A 47 27.79 13.52 -0.35
N PRO A 48 28.18 12.23 -0.49
CA PRO A 48 27.25 11.15 -0.80
C PRO A 48 26.19 10.91 0.29
N LEU A 49 26.56 11.05 1.57
CA LEU A 49 25.62 10.89 2.68
C LEU A 49 24.51 11.96 2.64
N ARG A 50 24.87 13.21 2.30
CA ARG A 50 23.87 14.27 2.06
C ARG A 50 22.93 13.95 0.91
N CYS A 51 23.44 13.34 -0.17
CA CYS A 51 22.60 12.91 -1.27
C CYS A 51 21.56 11.86 -0.82
N VAL A 52 21.98 10.88 -0.01
CA VAL A 52 21.06 9.88 0.57
C VAL A 52 20.05 10.53 1.52
N GLU A 53 20.49 11.46 2.36
CA GLU A 53 19.63 12.25 3.25
C GLU A 53 18.54 12.98 2.46
N ASP A 54 18.89 13.61 1.33
CA ASP A 54 17.93 14.31 0.47
C ASP A 54 16.90 13.35 -0.17
N HIS A 55 17.31 12.16 -0.62
CA HIS A 55 16.40 11.15 -1.15
C HIS A 55 15.44 10.62 -0.07
N LEU A 56 15.94 10.39 1.14
CA LEU A 56 15.11 9.96 2.28
C LEU A 56 14.14 11.06 2.73
N ALA A 57 14.56 12.32 2.71
CA ALA A 57 13.68 13.45 3.01
C ALA A 57 12.52 13.55 2.00
N ARG A 58 12.80 13.38 0.69
CA ARG A 58 11.76 13.35 -0.34
C ARG A 58 10.77 12.19 -0.16
N ILE A 59 11.27 11.01 0.23
CA ILE A 59 10.40 9.88 0.57
C ILE A 59 9.48 10.23 1.75
N LEU A 60 10.00 10.86 2.80
CA LEU A 60 9.20 11.26 3.97
C LEU A 60 8.10 12.27 3.58
N ASP A 61 8.40 13.23 2.71
CA ASP A 61 7.42 14.19 2.20
C ASP A 61 6.28 13.49 1.41
N CYS A 62 6.60 12.44 0.64
CA CYS A 62 5.60 11.63 -0.08
C CYS A 62 4.56 10.98 0.84
N PHE A 63 4.93 10.67 2.09
CA PHE A 63 4.06 9.96 3.04
C PHE A 63 3.29 10.89 3.98
N HIS A 64 3.40 12.22 3.86
CA HIS A 64 2.67 13.19 4.71
C HIS A 64 2.70 12.82 6.20
N VAL A 65 3.85 12.33 6.67
CA VAL A 65 4.08 12.10 8.08
C VAL A 65 4.48 13.45 8.67
N GLU A 66 3.51 14.18 9.20
CA GLU A 66 3.78 15.30 10.12
C GLU A 66 4.41 14.73 11.40
N THR A 67 5.71 14.50 11.38
CA THR A 67 6.49 14.36 12.61
C THR A 67 7.21 15.66 12.90
N PRO A 68 7.11 16.20 14.13
CA PRO A 68 7.86 17.39 14.52
C PRO A 68 9.35 17.07 14.49
N THR A 69 10.07 17.75 13.61
CA THR A 69 11.52 17.66 13.43
C THR A 69 12.24 18.24 14.65
N GLU A 70 12.46 17.43 15.69
CA GLU A 70 13.58 17.64 16.59
C GLU A 70 14.86 17.12 15.91
N ARG A 71 15.70 18.05 15.45
CA ARG A 71 17.05 17.75 14.96
C ARG A 71 17.83 17.01 16.05
N PRO A 72 18.34 15.77 15.82
CA PRO A 72 19.32 15.19 16.71
C PRO A 72 20.63 15.95 16.52
N SER A 73 21.07 16.65 17.55
CA SER A 73 22.40 17.23 17.64
C SER A 73 23.45 16.15 17.39
N VAL A 74 24.28 16.38 16.36
CA VAL A 74 25.43 15.56 16.01
C VAL A 74 26.38 15.46 17.21
N LEU A 75 26.46 14.29 17.83
CA LEU A 75 27.49 13.98 18.82
C LEU A 75 28.82 13.79 18.11
N LEU A 76 29.79 14.63 18.50
CA LEU A 76 31.20 14.53 18.13
C LEU A 76 31.76 13.17 18.56
N LEU A 77 32.13 12.34 17.58
CA LEU A 77 32.97 11.17 17.82
C LEU A 77 34.38 11.66 18.18
N GLN A 78 34.79 11.35 19.41
CA GLN A 78 36.10 11.64 19.95
C GLN A 78 37.13 10.67 19.34
N GLN A 79 38.13 11.22 18.66
CA GLN A 79 39.18 10.47 17.97
C GLN A 79 40.11 9.78 18.97
N HIS A 80 40.34 8.48 18.76
CA HIS A 80 41.49 7.78 19.31
C HIS A 80 42.56 7.71 18.21
N ASN A 81 43.74 8.24 18.50
CA ASN A 81 44.91 8.17 17.63
C ASN A 81 45.58 6.82 17.82
N ASP A 82 45.57 5.98 16.78
CA ASP A 82 46.52 4.88 16.65
C ASP A 82 47.31 5.07 15.35
N GLU A 83 48.60 5.34 15.51
CA GLU A 83 49.59 5.35 14.44
C GLU A 83 49.86 3.91 14.00
N ASN A 84 49.49 3.57 12.76
CA ASN A 84 50.14 2.62 11.84
C ASN A 84 49.09 1.98 10.92
N HIS A 85 49.08 2.31 9.61
CA HIS A 85 49.00 1.35 8.47
C HIS A 85 48.82 2.09 7.13
N TYR A 86 49.90 2.46 6.43
CA TYR A 86 49.82 3.33 5.24
C TYR A 86 49.54 2.67 3.88
N GLU A 87 49.20 1.38 3.83
CA GLU A 87 48.95 0.69 2.54
C GLU A 87 47.54 0.07 2.40
N SER A 88 46.77 0.04 3.49
CA SER A 88 45.39 -0.50 3.52
C SER A 88 44.31 0.54 3.21
N ASN A 89 44.66 1.83 3.17
CA ASN A 89 43.70 2.93 3.17
C ASN A 89 43.02 3.14 1.81
N TRP A 90 43.73 2.96 0.69
CA TRP A 90 43.16 3.17 -0.65
C TRP A 90 42.14 2.09 -1.05
N ARG A 91 42.36 0.83 -0.63
CA ARG A 91 41.40 -0.26 -0.85
C ARG A 91 40.13 -0.07 -0.02
N ALA A 92 40.28 0.42 1.21
CA ALA A 92 39.16 0.77 2.07
C ALA A 92 38.37 1.96 1.51
N GLU A 93 39.03 2.98 0.96
CA GLU A 93 38.40 4.12 0.31
C GLU A 93 37.61 3.72 -0.94
N GLN A 94 38.15 2.83 -1.77
CA GLN A 94 37.44 2.32 -2.95
C GLN A 94 36.21 1.47 -2.56
N ALA A 95 36.34 0.61 -1.55
CA ALA A 95 35.23 -0.18 -1.03
C ALA A 95 34.12 0.70 -0.42
N LEU A 96 34.50 1.79 0.26
CA LEU A 96 33.55 2.74 0.82
C LEU A 96 32.79 3.47 -0.30
N ASP A 97 33.47 3.88 -1.37
CA ASP A 97 32.87 4.58 -2.51
C ASP A 97 31.89 3.66 -3.28
N GLU A 98 32.24 2.39 -3.46
CA GLU A 98 31.35 1.38 -4.05
C GLU A 98 30.10 1.13 -3.19
N MET A 99 30.28 0.98 -1.87
CA MET A 99 29.17 0.83 -0.94
C MET A 99 28.26 2.06 -0.95
N MET A 100 28.84 3.25 -0.93
CA MET A 100 28.11 4.51 -0.92
C MET A 100 27.29 4.72 -2.19
N ASN A 101 27.86 4.42 -3.36
CA ASN A 101 27.14 4.42 -4.64
C ASN A 101 26.01 3.39 -4.68
N ARG A 102 26.16 2.25 -4.01
CA ARG A 102 25.08 1.26 -3.87
C ARG A 102 23.96 1.77 -2.98
N VAL A 103 24.29 2.46 -1.88
CA VAL A 103 23.30 3.08 -0.99
C VAL A 103 22.55 4.21 -1.72
N ILE A 104 23.23 5.06 -2.49
CA ILE A 104 22.59 6.10 -3.30
C ILE A 104 21.61 5.51 -4.30
N ARG A 105 22.00 4.46 -5.05
CA ARG A 105 21.08 3.79 -5.99
C ARG A 105 19.84 3.23 -5.28
N LEU A 106 20.04 2.59 -4.13
CA LEU A 106 18.92 2.08 -3.32
C LEU A 106 18.01 3.21 -2.82
N ALA A 107 18.57 4.37 -2.46
CA ALA A 107 17.80 5.53 -2.04
C ALA A 107 16.98 6.12 -3.20
N ILE A 108 17.56 6.20 -4.40
CA ILE A 108 16.84 6.62 -5.62
C ILE A 108 15.71 5.65 -5.97
N ASP A 109 15.98 4.34 -5.93
CA ASP A 109 14.97 3.31 -6.23
C ASP A 109 13.82 3.34 -5.21
N ALA A 110 14.14 3.57 -3.93
CA ALA A 110 13.15 3.74 -2.88
C ALA A 110 12.30 5.02 -3.09
N GLU A 111 12.93 6.12 -3.51
CA GLU A 111 12.22 7.37 -3.83
C GLU A 111 11.25 7.17 -5.00
N ASN A 112 11.70 6.52 -6.08
CA ASN A 112 10.85 6.25 -7.23
C ASN A 112 9.64 5.38 -6.87
N LYS A 113 9.84 4.33 -6.08
CA LYS A 113 8.74 3.47 -5.60
C LYS A 113 7.78 4.22 -4.67
N ALA A 114 8.29 5.07 -3.79
CA ALA A 114 7.46 5.90 -2.91
C ALA A 114 6.60 6.89 -3.73
N ASN A 115 7.18 7.52 -4.74
CA ASN A 115 6.48 8.41 -5.67
C ASN A 115 5.38 7.69 -6.47
N GLU A 116 5.68 6.49 -6.98
CA GLU A 116 4.71 5.67 -7.72
C GLU A 116 3.53 5.27 -6.82
N TYR A 117 3.81 4.83 -5.59
CA TYR A 117 2.79 4.50 -4.60
C TYR A 117 1.93 5.72 -4.25
N ALA A 118 2.55 6.88 -3.99
CA ALA A 118 1.84 8.12 -3.68
C ALA A 118 0.96 8.58 -4.87
N HIS A 119 1.43 8.42 -6.10
CA HIS A 119 0.65 8.73 -7.30
C HIS A 119 -0.57 7.82 -7.45
N ASN A 120 -0.40 6.50 -7.29
CA ASN A 120 -1.49 5.54 -7.38
C ASN A 120 -2.53 5.76 -6.28
N ASN A 121 -2.09 5.97 -5.03
CA ASN A 121 -2.98 6.29 -3.92
C ASN A 121 -3.77 7.59 -4.14
N ASN A 122 -3.13 8.63 -4.70
CA ASN A 122 -3.81 9.88 -5.04
C ASN A 122 -4.77 9.74 -6.24
N LYS A 123 -4.53 8.78 -7.13
CA LYS A 123 -5.46 8.46 -8.22
C LYS A 123 -6.69 7.73 -7.67
N GLU A 124 -6.49 6.70 -6.86
CA GLU A 124 -7.58 5.97 -6.20
C GLU A 124 -8.41 6.90 -5.31
N LYS A 125 -7.77 7.76 -4.53
CA LYS A 125 -8.46 8.78 -3.71
C LYS A 125 -9.36 9.67 -4.56
N ARG A 126 -8.88 10.16 -5.72
CA ARG A 126 -9.70 10.97 -6.64
C ARG A 126 -10.87 10.19 -7.23
N GLU A 127 -10.66 8.92 -7.58
CA GLU A 127 -11.73 8.04 -8.09
C GLU A 127 -12.80 7.80 -7.02
N LEU A 128 -12.39 7.56 -5.77
CA LEU A 128 -13.30 7.43 -4.63
C LEU A 128 -14.03 8.74 -4.33
N GLU A 129 -13.35 9.89 -4.35
CA GLU A 129 -13.98 11.20 -4.18
C GLU A 129 -15.03 11.47 -5.26
N ASN A 130 -14.74 11.14 -6.52
CA ASN A 130 -15.70 11.25 -7.63
C ASN A 130 -16.89 10.30 -7.42
N SER A 131 -16.64 9.06 -6.99
CA SER A 131 -17.70 8.09 -6.72
C SER A 131 -18.59 8.55 -5.56
N VAL A 132 -18.01 9.12 -4.50
CA VAL A 132 -18.76 9.68 -3.37
C VAL A 132 -19.60 10.88 -3.85
N ALA A 133 -19.03 11.80 -4.62
CA ALA A 133 -19.77 12.93 -5.17
C ALA A 133 -20.98 12.46 -6.01
N SER A 134 -20.77 11.49 -6.90
CA SER A 134 -21.84 10.90 -7.71
C SER A 134 -22.92 10.23 -6.86
N LEU A 135 -22.54 9.43 -5.85
CA LEU A 135 -23.50 8.80 -4.92
C LEU A 135 -24.26 9.84 -4.07
N THR A 136 -23.64 10.96 -3.73
CA THR A 136 -24.32 12.04 -3.00
C THR A 136 -25.32 12.79 -3.89
N GLU A 137 -25.02 12.93 -5.19
CA GLU A 137 -25.94 13.48 -6.17
C GLU A 137 -27.13 12.53 -6.40
N GLU A 138 -26.88 11.24 -6.61
CA GLU A 138 -27.94 10.24 -6.74
C GLU A 138 -28.84 10.17 -5.49
N ASN A 139 -28.26 10.20 -4.28
CA ASN A 139 -29.04 10.29 -3.05
C ASN A 139 -29.89 11.56 -2.97
N ARG A 140 -29.40 12.67 -3.51
CA ARG A 140 -30.16 13.94 -3.58
C ARG A 140 -31.32 13.82 -4.56
N ASP A 141 -31.13 13.14 -5.68
CA ASP A 141 -32.16 12.88 -6.69
C ASP A 141 -33.23 11.92 -6.17
N VAL A 142 -32.83 10.81 -5.53
CA VAL A 142 -33.75 9.88 -4.86
C VAL A 142 -34.56 10.59 -3.78
N ASN A 143 -33.94 11.44 -2.97
CA ASN A 143 -34.65 12.21 -1.94
C ASN A 143 -35.60 13.25 -2.56
N THR A 144 -35.27 13.79 -3.73
CA THR A 144 -36.17 14.67 -4.49
C THR A 144 -37.35 13.90 -5.08
N LEU A 145 -37.12 12.73 -5.67
CA LEU A 145 -38.17 11.81 -6.14
C LEU A 145 -39.10 11.38 -5.01
N LEU A 146 -38.56 11.04 -3.84
CA LEU A 146 -39.36 10.69 -2.66
C LEU A 146 -40.26 11.85 -2.22
N ARG A 147 -39.74 13.09 -2.20
CA ARG A 147 -40.56 14.27 -1.89
C ARG A 147 -41.69 14.48 -2.91
N VAL A 148 -41.40 14.31 -4.21
CA VAL A 148 -42.41 14.39 -5.27
C VAL A 148 -43.47 13.31 -5.10
N ALA A 149 -43.06 12.05 -4.92
CA ALA A 149 -43.96 10.92 -4.73
C ALA A 149 -44.83 11.07 -3.47
N LEU A 150 -44.28 11.59 -2.37
CA LEU A 150 -45.05 11.89 -1.16
C LEU A 150 -46.06 13.02 -1.37
N ALA A 151 -45.66 14.12 -2.02
CA ALA A 151 -46.57 15.23 -2.34
C ALA A 151 -47.71 14.77 -3.28
N GLU A 152 -47.40 13.91 -4.24
CA GLU A 152 -48.39 13.33 -5.14
C GLU A 152 -49.32 12.35 -4.43
N LYS A 153 -48.79 11.46 -3.58
CA LYS A 153 -49.60 10.59 -2.71
C LYS A 153 -50.59 11.43 -1.89
N GLU A 154 -50.14 12.50 -1.26
CA GLU A 154 -51.03 13.40 -0.50
C GLU A 154 -52.08 14.08 -1.39
N ALA A 155 -51.73 14.48 -2.62
CA ALA A 155 -52.67 15.08 -3.57
C ALA A 155 -53.74 14.08 -4.03
N VAL A 156 -53.35 12.82 -4.26
CA VAL A 156 -54.26 11.72 -4.59
C VAL A 156 -55.14 11.37 -3.40
N GLU A 157 -54.58 11.28 -2.19
CA GLU A 157 -55.36 11.04 -0.96
C GLU A 157 -56.38 12.16 -0.71
N LYS A 158 -56.00 13.43 -0.91
CA LYS A 158 -56.92 14.59 -0.84
C LYS A 158 -57.99 14.57 -1.92
N SER A 159 -57.70 14.00 -3.10
CA SER A 159 -58.66 13.89 -4.20
C SER A 159 -59.61 12.70 -4.01
N CYS A 160 -59.11 11.58 -3.47
CA CYS A 160 -59.91 10.43 -3.09
C CYS A 160 -60.79 10.71 -1.87
N SER A 161 -60.32 11.48 -0.88
CA SER A 161 -61.15 11.88 0.26
C SER A 161 -62.30 12.78 -0.18
N LYS A 162 -62.07 13.71 -1.11
CA LYS A 162 -63.13 14.50 -1.76
C LYS A 162 -64.15 13.62 -2.47
N LEU A 163 -63.72 12.63 -3.25
CA LEU A 163 -64.57 11.62 -3.94
C LEU A 163 -65.33 10.70 -2.98
N LYS A 164 -64.83 10.52 -1.76
CA LYS A 164 -65.45 9.72 -0.69
C LYS A 164 -66.48 10.52 0.11
N GLU A 165 -66.29 11.82 0.27
CA GLU A 165 -67.19 12.72 1.02
C GLU A 165 -68.48 13.04 0.24
N ASN A 166 -68.41 13.12 -1.09
CA ASN A 166 -69.53 13.41 -1.98
C ASN A 166 -70.29 12.15 -2.50
N THR A 167 -70.01 10.94 -1.98
CA THR A 167 -70.72 9.68 -2.33
C THR A 167 -71.39 8.98 -1.14
N THR A 168 -71.65 9.68 -0.04
CA THR A 168 -72.37 9.13 1.13
C THR A 168 -73.87 8.93 0.91
N THR A 169 -74.40 9.20 -0.28
CA THR A 169 -75.76 8.88 -0.67
C THR A 169 -75.77 8.13 -2.00
N THR A 170 -76.54 7.04 -2.05
CA THR A 170 -76.93 6.21 -3.22
C THR A 170 -75.94 5.18 -3.79
N THR A 171 -76.47 3.96 -3.94
CA THR A 171 -75.87 2.64 -4.18
C THR A 171 -75.52 2.30 -5.64
N THR A 172 -75.02 3.27 -6.42
CA THR A 172 -74.57 3.06 -7.82
C THR A 172 -73.11 3.49 -8.06
N ALA A 173 -72.31 3.59 -7.00
CA ALA A 173 -71.00 4.25 -6.99
C ALA A 173 -69.79 3.43 -7.53
N ASP A 174 -69.93 2.14 -7.85
CA ASP A 174 -68.76 1.30 -8.15
C ASP A 174 -68.16 1.49 -9.56
N HIS A 175 -68.98 1.84 -10.56
CA HIS A 175 -68.48 2.09 -11.92
C HIS A 175 -67.85 3.49 -12.07
N LEU A 176 -68.38 4.49 -11.35
CA LEU A 176 -67.86 5.85 -11.37
C LEU A 176 -66.54 6.00 -10.58
N ARG A 177 -66.22 5.05 -9.69
CA ARG A 177 -64.97 5.04 -8.92
C ARG A 177 -63.76 4.59 -9.75
N ARG A 178 -63.92 3.68 -10.72
CA ARG A 178 -62.78 3.13 -11.47
C ARG A 178 -62.16 4.11 -12.46
N VAL A 179 -62.95 4.90 -13.17
CA VAL A 179 -62.48 5.76 -14.26
C VAL A 179 -61.60 6.93 -13.77
N PRO A 180 -61.95 7.68 -12.70
CA PRO A 180 -61.10 8.75 -12.18
C PRO A 180 -59.84 8.21 -11.48
N LEU A 181 -59.93 7.07 -10.80
CA LEU A 181 -58.79 6.41 -10.16
C LEU A 181 -57.75 5.95 -11.19
N LEU A 182 -58.19 5.43 -12.34
CA LEU A 182 -57.31 5.06 -13.45
C LEU A 182 -56.63 6.28 -14.08
N GLN A 183 -57.36 7.37 -14.33
CA GLN A 183 -56.78 8.60 -14.88
C GLN A 183 -55.79 9.29 -13.93
N ILE A 184 -56.02 9.20 -12.61
CA ILE A 184 -55.12 9.73 -11.59
C ILE A 184 -53.83 8.87 -11.53
N ALA A 185 -53.96 7.55 -11.59
CA ALA A 185 -52.80 6.64 -11.64
C ALA A 185 -51.96 6.83 -12.92
N GLU A 186 -52.61 7.06 -14.07
CA GLU A 186 -51.95 7.31 -15.35
C GLU A 186 -51.17 8.64 -15.38
N ARG A 187 -51.71 9.70 -14.74
CA ARG A 187 -51.00 10.98 -14.62
C ARG A 187 -49.78 10.90 -13.70
N GLY A 188 -49.88 10.21 -12.57
CA GLY A 188 -48.73 10.04 -11.68
C GLY A 188 -47.60 9.26 -12.31
N LEU A 189 -47.92 8.18 -13.04
CA LEU A 189 -46.93 7.37 -13.74
C LEU A 189 -46.16 8.16 -14.83
N HIS A 190 -46.84 9.09 -15.51
CA HIS A 190 -46.21 9.99 -16.48
C HIS A 190 -45.24 11.00 -15.84
N ILE A 191 -45.51 11.47 -14.63
CA ILE A 191 -44.71 12.52 -13.96
C ILE A 191 -43.43 11.94 -13.33
N VAL A 192 -43.46 10.70 -12.83
CA VAL A 192 -42.25 9.97 -12.37
C VAL A 192 -41.43 9.36 -13.52
N GLY A 193 -41.70 9.74 -14.77
CA GLY A 193 -40.91 9.33 -15.94
C GLY A 193 -41.16 7.89 -16.43
N PHE A 194 -42.15 7.20 -15.88
CA PHE A 194 -42.58 5.85 -16.31
C PHE A 194 -43.67 5.91 -17.39
N GLY A 195 -43.54 6.84 -18.34
CA GLY A 195 -44.46 6.95 -19.47
C GLY A 195 -44.15 5.94 -20.57
N PHE A 196 -45.08 5.02 -20.84
CA PHE A 196 -45.07 4.21 -22.06
C PHE A 196 -45.09 5.15 -23.28
N MET A 197 -43.93 5.30 -23.93
CA MET A 197 -43.81 6.01 -25.21
C MET A 197 -44.49 5.20 -26.32
N MET A 198 -45.78 5.43 -26.56
CA MET A 198 -46.39 5.05 -27.82
C MET A 198 -46.01 6.10 -28.89
N PRO A 199 -45.41 5.71 -30.02
CA PRO A 199 -45.16 6.65 -31.11
C PRO A 199 -46.48 6.84 -31.87
N SER A 200 -47.06 8.03 -31.82
CA SER A 200 -48.12 8.41 -32.76
C SER A 200 -47.91 9.83 -33.24
N GLY A 201 -47.80 9.93 -34.56
CA GLY A 201 -47.33 11.11 -35.27
C GLY A 201 -48.28 12.29 -35.22
N THR A 202 -47.66 13.46 -35.33
CA THR A 202 -48.08 14.62 -36.13
C THR A 202 -49.52 14.62 -36.63
N THR A 203 -50.38 15.44 -36.02
CA THR A 203 -51.06 16.51 -36.77
C THR A 203 -51.54 17.63 -35.85
N THR A 204 -51.37 18.83 -36.39
CA THR A 204 -51.65 20.16 -35.89
C THR A 204 -53.13 20.44 -35.61
N THR A 205 -53.34 21.58 -34.92
CA THR A 205 -54.44 22.56 -35.05
C THR A 205 -55.68 22.46 -34.14
N THR A 206 -55.69 23.37 -33.16
CA THR A 206 -56.71 24.42 -32.88
C THR A 206 -58.15 24.05 -32.49
N THR A 207 -58.47 24.39 -31.24
CA THR A 207 -59.61 25.22 -30.78
C THR A 207 -60.94 25.15 -31.56
N THR A 208 -62.04 24.79 -30.89
CA THR A 208 -63.14 25.70 -30.49
C THR A 208 -64.24 24.96 -29.72
N THR A 209 -64.99 25.77 -28.99
CA THR A 209 -66.03 25.56 -27.98
C THR A 209 -67.39 25.02 -28.49
N THR A 210 -68.27 24.77 -27.50
CA THR A 210 -69.76 24.78 -27.48
C THR A 210 -70.57 23.54 -27.89
N ASP A 211 -71.20 22.98 -26.85
CA ASP A 211 -72.66 22.77 -26.62
C ASP A 211 -73.51 21.71 -27.37
N HIS A 212 -74.16 20.93 -26.49
CA HIS A 212 -75.58 20.51 -26.46
C HIS A 212 -76.11 19.24 -27.17
N HIS A 213 -77.04 18.64 -26.41
CA HIS A 213 -78.13 17.72 -26.75
C HIS A 213 -77.83 16.21 -26.63
N VAL A 214 -78.18 15.56 -25.50
CA VAL A 214 -79.52 15.02 -25.14
C VAL A 214 -80.03 14.01 -26.16
N SER A 215 -79.90 12.73 -25.81
CA SER A 215 -80.67 11.64 -26.39
C SER A 215 -81.73 11.22 -25.38
N VAL A 216 -82.97 11.43 -25.81
CA VAL A 216 -84.24 11.04 -25.19
C VAL A 216 -84.47 9.55 -25.36
N GLU A 217 -85.29 9.07 -24.45
CA GLU A 217 -85.87 7.76 -24.17
C GLU A 217 -86.68 7.12 -25.32
N GLU A 218 -87.25 5.96 -24.96
CA GLU A 218 -88.37 5.22 -25.58
C GLU A 218 -87.94 4.07 -26.53
N GLU A 219 -88.54 2.88 -26.51
CA GLU A 219 -89.49 2.21 -25.62
C GLU A 219 -89.46 0.72 -26.01
N GLU A 220 -89.48 -0.19 -25.03
CA GLU A 220 -89.78 -1.61 -25.26
C GLU A 220 -91.28 -1.84 -25.02
N VAL A 221 -92.01 -2.26 -26.05
CA VAL A 221 -93.38 -2.76 -25.92
C VAL A 221 -93.41 -4.27 -26.08
N HIS A 222 -93.55 -4.97 -24.95
CA HIS A 222 -93.99 -6.35 -24.90
C HIS A 222 -95.50 -6.42 -25.17
N THR A 223 -95.94 -7.27 -26.10
CA THR A 223 -97.32 -7.76 -26.13
C THR A 223 -97.38 -9.27 -26.39
N SER A 224 -98.41 -9.86 -25.81
CA SER A 224 -98.58 -11.23 -25.34
C SER A 224 -99.15 -12.19 -26.38
N ALA A 225 -98.95 -13.48 -26.13
CA ALA A 225 -99.70 -14.58 -26.72
C ALA A 225 -100.31 -15.47 -25.62
N SER A 226 -101.40 -16.16 -25.99
CA SER A 226 -102.16 -17.24 -25.28
C SER A 226 -103.39 -16.78 -24.49
N ALA A 227 -104.55 -17.47 -24.46
CA ALA A 227 -105.12 -18.60 -25.21
C ALA A 227 -106.62 -18.74 -24.82
N SER A 228 -107.44 -19.24 -25.76
CA SER A 228 -108.64 -20.09 -25.62
C SER A 228 -109.85 -19.70 -24.75
N SER A 229 -111.07 -19.70 -25.36
CA SER A 229 -112.18 -20.68 -25.10
C SER A 229 -113.61 -20.12 -25.31
N ILE A 230 -114.32 -20.64 -26.32
CA ILE A 230 -115.75 -21.08 -26.40
C ILE A 230 -116.81 -20.50 -25.42
N THR A 231 -117.89 -19.86 -25.93
CA THR A 231 -119.32 -20.32 -25.85
C THR A 231 -120.34 -19.43 -26.63
N SER A 232 -121.04 -20.05 -27.59
CA SER A 232 -122.49 -20.07 -27.91
C SER A 232 -123.44 -18.84 -28.02
N THR A 233 -124.23 -18.89 -29.12
CA THR A 233 -125.59 -18.36 -29.43
C THR A 233 -125.71 -16.96 -30.07
N PRO A 234 -126.44 -16.86 -31.21
CA PRO A 234 -127.80 -16.31 -31.14
C PRO A 234 -128.85 -17.12 -31.94
N SER A 235 -130.06 -17.20 -31.39
CA SER A 235 -131.33 -17.59 -32.04
C SER A 235 -131.79 -16.49 -33.02
N SER A 236 -132.08 -16.76 -34.31
CA SER A 236 -133.36 -17.27 -34.88
C SER A 236 -134.57 -16.38 -34.53
N SER A 237 -135.49 -15.96 -35.41
CA SER A 237 -135.77 -16.10 -36.85
C SER A 237 -136.98 -15.19 -37.18
N ASN A 238 -137.20 -14.90 -38.47
CA ASN A 238 -138.50 -14.84 -39.21
C ASN A 238 -138.22 -14.11 -40.54
N SER A 239 -138.06 -14.77 -41.70
CA SER A 239 -138.98 -15.57 -42.54
C SER A 239 -139.32 -14.78 -43.82
N ASP A 240 -139.52 -15.54 -44.90
CA ASP A 240 -140.06 -15.18 -46.23
C ASP A 240 -139.03 -14.76 -47.28
N HIS A 241 -139.00 -15.25 -48.52
CA HIS A 241 -139.62 -16.39 -49.20
C HIS A 241 -138.93 -16.46 -50.60
N ILE A 242 -138.29 -17.59 -50.92
CA ILE A 242 -138.14 -18.30 -52.22
C ILE A 242 -137.78 -17.51 -53.53
N ILE A 243 -136.89 -18.16 -54.32
CA ILE A 243 -136.68 -18.14 -55.80
C ILE A 243 -135.36 -17.48 -56.26
N ASP A 244 -134.30 -18.29 -56.49
CA ASP A 244 -133.38 -18.25 -57.66
C ASP A 244 -132.17 -19.21 -57.46
N GLU A 245 -132.35 -20.48 -57.84
CA GLU A 245 -131.48 -21.61 -57.48
C GLU A 245 -130.22 -21.85 -58.35
N PRO A 246 -129.96 -21.22 -59.52
CA PRO A 246 -128.65 -21.29 -60.16
C PRO A 246 -127.74 -20.07 -59.90
N ALA A 247 -128.30 -18.92 -59.47
CA ALA A 247 -127.53 -17.69 -59.27
C ALA A 247 -126.83 -17.63 -57.90
N GLN A 248 -127.47 -18.17 -56.86
CA GLN A 248 -126.94 -18.23 -55.50
C GLN A 248 -125.75 -19.20 -55.38
N GLU A 249 -125.76 -20.32 -56.11
CA GLU A 249 -124.65 -21.30 -56.16
C GLU A 249 -123.43 -20.73 -56.88
N VAL A 250 -123.63 -19.98 -57.98
CA VAL A 250 -122.54 -19.29 -58.68
C VAL A 250 -121.96 -18.15 -57.84
N ALA A 251 -122.79 -17.40 -57.11
CA ALA A 251 -122.33 -16.35 -56.20
C ALA A 251 -121.58 -16.89 -54.98
N THR A 252 -122.03 -18.01 -54.39
CA THR A 252 -121.32 -18.70 -53.30
C THR A 252 -120.00 -19.29 -53.79
N LEU A 253 -119.97 -19.95 -54.95
CA LEU A 253 -118.74 -20.43 -55.57
C LEU A 253 -117.75 -19.29 -55.83
N ALA A 254 -118.20 -18.17 -56.41
CA ALA A 254 -117.36 -16.99 -56.63
C ALA A 254 -116.78 -16.43 -55.31
N SER A 255 -117.57 -16.36 -54.24
CA SER A 255 -117.10 -15.93 -52.91
C SER A 255 -116.07 -16.89 -52.30
N THR A 256 -116.21 -18.20 -52.52
CA THR A 256 -115.23 -19.19 -52.06
C THR A 256 -113.93 -19.11 -52.84
N VAL A 257 -113.99 -18.93 -54.17
CA VAL A 257 -112.82 -18.71 -55.01
C VAL A 257 -112.13 -17.40 -54.66
N GLU A 258 -112.88 -16.31 -54.44
CA GLU A 258 -112.31 -15.03 -54.03
C GLU A 258 -111.61 -15.12 -52.66
N ARG A 259 -112.22 -15.82 -51.70
CA ARG A 259 -111.60 -16.12 -50.41
C ARG A 259 -110.33 -16.95 -50.55
N ILE A 260 -110.34 -18.00 -51.39
CA ILE A 260 -109.16 -18.82 -51.68
C ILE A 260 -108.08 -17.96 -52.33
N MET A 261 -108.40 -17.12 -53.31
CA MET A 261 -107.45 -16.24 -53.97
C MET A 261 -106.86 -15.18 -53.02
N LYS A 262 -107.68 -14.58 -52.15
CA LYS A 262 -107.21 -13.66 -51.10
C LYS A 262 -106.27 -14.37 -50.14
N ASN A 263 -106.62 -15.58 -49.70
CA ASN A 263 -105.77 -16.39 -48.82
C ASN A 263 -104.43 -16.73 -49.49
N LEU A 264 -104.46 -17.25 -50.72
CA LEU A 264 -103.25 -17.54 -51.50
C LEU A 264 -102.39 -16.30 -51.72
N ARG A 265 -102.99 -15.12 -51.96
CA ARG A 265 -102.24 -13.86 -52.08
C ARG A 265 -101.56 -13.46 -50.76
N LEU A 266 -102.26 -13.61 -49.64
CA LEU A 266 -101.69 -13.36 -48.32
C LEU A 266 -100.54 -14.34 -48.04
N GLU A 267 -100.73 -15.62 -48.32
CA GLU A 267 -99.69 -16.65 -48.16
C GLU A 267 -98.47 -16.38 -49.06
N ILE A 268 -98.67 -16.02 -50.33
CA ILE A 268 -97.57 -15.62 -51.23
C ILE A 268 -96.83 -14.40 -50.68
N SER A 269 -97.54 -13.39 -50.15
CA SER A 269 -96.91 -12.23 -49.55
C SER A 269 -96.12 -12.58 -48.28
N HIS A 270 -96.69 -13.41 -47.42
CA HIS A 270 -96.06 -13.87 -46.19
C HIS A 270 -94.80 -14.70 -46.46
N LEU A 271 -94.87 -15.65 -47.40
CA LEU A 271 -93.71 -16.46 -47.79
C LEU A 271 -92.59 -15.61 -48.41
N ARG A 272 -92.94 -14.55 -49.15
CA ARG A 272 -91.94 -13.61 -49.69
C ARG A 272 -91.24 -12.82 -48.59
N THR A 273 -92.00 -12.29 -47.62
CA THR A 273 -91.42 -11.60 -46.46
C THR A 273 -90.53 -12.55 -45.66
N SER A 274 -91.02 -13.75 -45.35
CA SER A 274 -90.24 -14.76 -44.62
C SER A 274 -88.97 -15.20 -45.36
N LEU A 275 -89.01 -15.29 -46.69
CA LEU A 275 -87.81 -15.57 -47.50
C LEU A 275 -86.80 -14.43 -47.42
N GLU A 276 -87.26 -13.17 -47.47
CA GLU A 276 -86.38 -12.01 -47.37
C GLU A 276 -85.77 -11.86 -45.97
N ASP A 277 -86.57 -12.10 -44.92
CA ASP A 277 -86.08 -12.15 -43.53
C ASP A 277 -84.98 -13.22 -43.39
N SER A 278 -85.21 -14.44 -43.92
CA SER A 278 -84.21 -15.51 -43.89
C SER A 278 -82.94 -15.17 -44.68
N ARG A 279 -83.04 -14.43 -45.78
CA ARG A 279 -81.87 -13.95 -46.53
C ARG A 279 -81.08 -12.93 -45.72
N SER A 280 -81.77 -11.97 -45.11
CA SER A 280 -81.14 -10.95 -44.26
C SER A 280 -80.40 -11.58 -43.07
N ASP A 281 -80.97 -12.61 -42.45
CA ASP A 281 -80.32 -13.37 -41.37
C ASP A 281 -79.10 -14.13 -41.86
N THR A 282 -79.16 -14.68 -43.08
CA THR A 282 -78.02 -15.37 -43.70
C THR A 282 -76.87 -14.41 -43.99
N GLU A 283 -77.16 -13.22 -44.52
CA GLU A 283 -76.17 -12.16 -44.75
C GLU A 283 -75.55 -11.68 -43.43
N ARG A 284 -76.36 -11.52 -42.39
CA ARG A 284 -75.88 -11.16 -41.05
C ARG A 284 -74.93 -12.23 -40.49
N LEU A 285 -75.31 -13.51 -40.55
CA LEU A 285 -74.45 -14.62 -40.11
C LEU A 285 -73.18 -14.70 -40.95
N GLN A 286 -73.26 -14.48 -42.26
CA GLN A 286 -72.09 -14.41 -43.13
C GLN A 286 -71.15 -13.28 -42.71
N SER A 287 -71.67 -12.09 -42.39
CA SER A 287 -70.86 -10.97 -41.92
C SER A 287 -70.17 -11.27 -40.58
N LEU A 288 -70.85 -11.96 -39.65
CA LEU A 288 -70.27 -12.39 -38.38
C LEU A 288 -69.19 -13.45 -38.60
N ALA A 289 -69.44 -14.42 -39.48
CA ALA A 289 -68.46 -15.45 -39.83
C ALA A 289 -67.21 -14.85 -40.48
N MET A 290 -67.37 -13.85 -41.37
CA MET A 290 -66.22 -13.16 -41.98
C MET A 290 -65.43 -12.35 -40.95
N LYS A 291 -66.10 -11.67 -40.00
CA LYS A 291 -65.43 -10.97 -38.89
C LYS A 291 -64.65 -11.93 -38.00
N GLN A 292 -65.28 -13.04 -37.61
CA GLN A 292 -64.62 -14.08 -36.81
C GLN A 292 -63.41 -14.69 -37.56
N ALA A 293 -63.53 -14.93 -38.87
CA ALA A 293 -62.42 -15.44 -39.67
C ALA A 293 -61.24 -14.44 -39.73
N GLN A 294 -61.54 -13.14 -39.86
CA GLN A 294 -60.53 -12.08 -39.82
C GLN A 294 -59.85 -12.00 -38.45
N ASP A 295 -60.62 -11.99 -37.36
CA ASP A 295 -60.08 -11.95 -36.00
C ASP A 295 -59.19 -13.17 -35.70
N ILE A 296 -59.57 -14.36 -36.19
CA ILE A 296 -58.74 -15.57 -36.08
C ILE A 296 -57.43 -15.41 -36.88
N ALA A 297 -57.48 -14.85 -38.08
CA ALA A 297 -56.29 -14.61 -38.90
C ALA A 297 -55.32 -13.62 -38.22
N ASP A 298 -55.84 -12.51 -37.69
CA ASP A 298 -55.04 -11.50 -37.01
C ASP A 298 -54.43 -12.04 -35.70
N ASN A 299 -55.18 -12.80 -34.92
CA ASN A 299 -54.67 -13.48 -33.72
C ASN A 299 -53.58 -14.51 -34.07
N ASN A 300 -53.72 -15.26 -35.15
CA ASN A 300 -52.70 -16.21 -35.60
C ASN A 300 -51.38 -15.50 -35.95
N LEU A 301 -51.44 -14.36 -36.64
CA LEU A 301 -50.24 -13.55 -36.94
C LEU A 301 -49.59 -13.02 -35.66
N TYR A 302 -50.39 -12.55 -34.70
CA TYR A 302 -49.87 -12.08 -33.42
C TYR A 302 -49.19 -13.20 -32.62
N ILE A 303 -49.77 -14.41 -32.60
CA ILE A 303 -49.16 -15.59 -31.97
C ILE A 303 -47.82 -15.91 -32.63
N GLN A 304 -47.74 -15.93 -33.97
CA GLN A 304 -46.48 -16.17 -34.69
C GLN A 304 -45.41 -15.11 -34.37
N GLU A 305 -45.80 -13.84 -34.24
CA GLU A 305 -44.86 -12.78 -33.86
C GLU A 305 -44.33 -12.98 -32.43
N LEU A 306 -45.19 -13.38 -31.49
CA LEU A 306 -44.78 -13.72 -30.13
C LEU A 306 -43.85 -14.93 -30.09
N GLU A 307 -44.13 -15.97 -30.87
CA GLU A 307 -43.27 -17.15 -31.00
C GLU A 307 -41.88 -16.76 -31.53
N ALA A 308 -41.82 -15.94 -32.59
CA ALA A 308 -40.55 -15.47 -33.15
C ALA A 308 -39.75 -14.60 -32.16
N ARG A 309 -40.42 -13.75 -31.38
CA ARG A 309 -39.75 -12.98 -30.30
C ARG A 309 -39.24 -13.92 -29.20
N ASN A 310 -40.00 -14.96 -28.85
CA ASN A 310 -39.60 -15.94 -27.84
C ASN A 310 -38.38 -16.76 -28.28
N THR A 311 -38.32 -17.20 -29.54
CA THR A 311 -37.14 -17.91 -30.06
C THR A 311 -35.89 -17.03 -30.00
N VAL A 312 -35.98 -15.77 -30.44
CA VAL A 312 -34.85 -14.82 -30.38
C VAL A 312 -34.41 -14.53 -28.93
N LEU A 313 -35.35 -14.39 -27.99
CA LEU A 313 -35.00 -14.21 -26.58
C LEU A 313 -34.34 -15.47 -26.00
N THR A 314 -34.80 -16.66 -26.39
CA THR A 314 -34.20 -17.93 -25.96
C THR A 314 -32.76 -18.05 -26.45
N GLU A 315 -32.51 -17.79 -27.74
CA GLU A 315 -31.15 -17.78 -28.32
C GLU A 315 -30.23 -16.78 -27.60
N LYS A 316 -30.73 -15.58 -27.28
CA LYS A 316 -29.96 -14.57 -26.53
C LYS A 316 -29.63 -15.03 -25.11
N VAL A 317 -30.55 -15.70 -24.43
CA VAL A 317 -30.31 -16.26 -23.10
C VAL A 317 -29.24 -17.35 -23.16
N GLU A 318 -29.31 -18.24 -24.15
CA GLU A 318 -28.29 -19.29 -24.37
C GLU A 318 -26.91 -18.68 -24.65
N GLN A 319 -26.84 -17.63 -25.48
CA GLN A 319 -25.59 -16.91 -25.74
C GLN A 319 -25.00 -16.30 -24.46
N LEU A 320 -25.81 -15.56 -23.69
CA LEU A 320 -25.36 -14.97 -22.43
C LEU A 320 -24.92 -16.05 -21.43
N GLN A 321 -25.57 -17.21 -21.43
CA GLN A 321 -25.19 -18.32 -20.57
C GLN A 321 -23.82 -18.90 -20.96
N MET A 322 -23.50 -19.00 -22.26
CA MET A 322 -22.16 -19.39 -22.71
C MET A 322 -21.10 -18.36 -22.32
N GLU A 323 -21.38 -17.07 -22.48
CA GLU A 323 -20.47 -15.98 -22.08
C GLU A 323 -20.20 -15.98 -20.56
N ILE A 324 -21.23 -16.23 -19.75
CA ILE A 324 -21.10 -16.42 -18.29
C ILE A 324 -20.19 -17.61 -17.99
N GLN A 325 -20.38 -18.77 -18.63
CA GLN A 325 -19.53 -19.94 -18.39
C GLN A 325 -18.06 -19.71 -18.79
N GLU A 326 -17.82 -18.98 -19.88
CA GLU A 326 -16.45 -18.62 -20.30
C GLU A 326 -15.77 -17.72 -19.27
N THR A 327 -16.45 -16.65 -18.84
CA THR A 327 -15.93 -15.73 -17.83
C THR A 327 -15.73 -16.42 -16.47
N GLU A 328 -16.62 -17.32 -16.06
CA GLU A 328 -16.44 -18.16 -14.87
C GLU A 328 -15.20 -19.05 -14.97
N ALA A 329 -14.96 -19.65 -16.13
CA ALA A 329 -13.76 -20.46 -16.38
C ALA A 329 -12.49 -19.61 -16.31
N GLU A 330 -12.50 -18.39 -16.85
CA GLU A 330 -11.40 -17.43 -16.73
C GLU A 330 -11.15 -17.03 -15.28
N LEU A 331 -12.19 -16.66 -14.53
CA LEU A 331 -12.09 -16.36 -13.09
C LEU A 331 -11.48 -17.54 -12.32
N ALA A 332 -11.83 -18.77 -12.68
CA ALA A 332 -11.24 -19.98 -12.08
C ALA A 332 -9.77 -20.18 -12.47
N ARG A 333 -9.33 -19.76 -13.65
CA ARG A 333 -7.90 -19.77 -14.04
C ARG A 333 -7.12 -18.72 -13.25
N TRP A 334 -7.63 -17.49 -13.19
CA TRP A 334 -7.02 -16.40 -12.43
C TRP A 334 -6.89 -16.73 -10.95
N ARG A 335 -7.94 -17.31 -10.34
CA ARG A 335 -7.90 -17.75 -8.95
C ARG A 335 -6.77 -18.77 -8.71
N ARG A 336 -6.64 -19.79 -9.55
CA ARG A 336 -5.56 -20.79 -9.44
C ARG A 336 -4.18 -20.15 -9.61
N ALA A 337 -4.02 -19.19 -10.52
CA ALA A 337 -2.76 -18.47 -10.67
C ALA A 337 -2.39 -17.70 -9.39
N CYS A 338 -3.34 -16.98 -8.80
CA CYS A 338 -3.13 -16.28 -7.53
C CYS A 338 -2.80 -17.25 -6.38
N GLU A 339 -3.46 -18.40 -6.31
CA GLU A 339 -3.16 -19.44 -5.31
C GLU A 339 -1.71 -19.94 -5.44
N LEU A 340 -1.25 -20.21 -6.67
CA LEU A 340 0.13 -20.63 -6.93
C LEU A 340 1.15 -19.54 -6.60
N GLU A 341 0.86 -18.27 -6.89
CA GLU A 341 1.72 -17.15 -6.51
C GLU A 341 1.83 -17.00 -4.99
N VAL A 342 0.72 -17.17 -4.27
CA VAL A 342 0.71 -17.16 -2.80
C VAL A 342 1.51 -18.34 -2.24
N GLU A 343 1.38 -19.54 -2.81
CA GLU A 343 2.17 -20.70 -2.41
C GLU A 343 3.68 -20.50 -2.69
N ALA A 344 4.03 -19.96 -3.86
CA ALA A 344 5.41 -19.61 -4.20
C ALA A 344 5.97 -18.57 -3.22
N GLY A 345 5.20 -17.53 -2.90
CA GLY A 345 5.59 -16.51 -1.92
C GLY A 345 5.81 -17.09 -0.52
N LYS A 346 4.94 -17.99 -0.06
CA LYS A 346 5.11 -18.69 1.23
C LYS A 346 6.39 -19.52 1.26
N ASN A 347 6.69 -20.25 0.19
CA ASN A 347 7.90 -21.05 0.08
C ASN A 347 9.16 -20.18 0.13
N GLU A 348 9.17 -19.05 -0.58
CA GLU A 348 10.30 -18.13 -0.60
C GLU A 348 10.54 -17.46 0.77
N ILE A 349 9.46 -17.12 1.49
CA ILE A 349 9.55 -16.61 2.88
C ILE A 349 10.13 -17.70 3.79
N GLN A 350 9.67 -18.95 3.66
CA GLN A 350 10.17 -20.06 4.46
C GLN A 350 11.67 -20.31 4.23
N GLU A 351 12.15 -20.22 2.99
CA GLU A 351 13.58 -20.34 2.67
C GLU A 351 14.38 -19.19 3.30
N ARG A 352 13.90 -17.95 3.18
CA ARG A 352 14.55 -16.79 3.83
C ARG A 352 14.62 -16.94 5.35
N ASP A 353 13.56 -17.44 5.98
CA ASP A 353 13.54 -17.69 7.41
C ASP A 353 14.56 -18.76 7.83
N GLN A 354 14.74 -19.81 7.01
CA GLN A 354 15.78 -20.81 7.25
C GLN A 354 17.18 -20.19 7.11
N LEU A 355 17.42 -19.37 6.09
CA LEU A 355 18.68 -18.65 5.90
C LEU A 355 18.96 -17.68 7.05
N LEU A 356 17.95 -16.94 7.53
CA LEU A 356 18.08 -16.06 8.69
C LEU A 356 18.41 -16.84 9.97
N LYS A 357 17.76 -17.99 10.20
CA LYS A 357 18.10 -18.87 11.33
C LYS A 357 19.55 -19.36 11.24
N HIS A 358 19.99 -19.78 10.05
CA HIS A 358 21.37 -20.23 9.84
C HIS A 358 22.37 -19.09 10.02
N CYS A 359 22.13 -17.93 9.42
CA CYS A 359 22.96 -16.74 9.56
C CYS A 359 23.05 -16.27 11.03
N LYS A 360 21.93 -16.26 11.74
CA LYS A 360 21.91 -15.94 13.18
C LYS A 360 22.74 -16.93 14.00
N SER A 361 22.68 -18.22 13.68
CA SER A 361 23.50 -19.25 14.33
C SER A 361 25.00 -19.05 14.05
N LEU A 362 25.38 -18.77 12.80
CA LEU A 362 26.77 -18.48 12.42
C LEU A 362 27.29 -17.21 13.10
N LEU A 363 26.51 -16.12 13.09
CA LEU A 363 26.86 -14.87 13.76
C LEU A 363 27.05 -15.08 15.26
N PHE A 364 26.14 -15.82 15.90
CA PHE A 364 26.27 -16.14 17.32
C PHE A 364 27.55 -16.95 17.59
N GLY A 365 27.86 -17.95 16.76
CA GLY A 365 29.10 -18.72 16.84
C GLY A 365 30.35 -17.84 16.72
N GLN A 366 30.37 -16.93 15.74
CA GLN A 366 31.50 -16.01 15.55
C GLN A 366 31.68 -15.07 16.75
N ILE A 367 30.59 -14.54 17.30
CA ILE A 367 30.62 -13.70 18.50
C ILE A 367 31.22 -14.48 19.69
N VAL A 368 30.85 -15.74 19.87
CA VAL A 368 31.41 -16.59 20.93
C VAL A 368 32.91 -16.82 20.74
N ILE A 369 33.37 -17.06 19.50
CA ILE A 369 34.79 -17.23 19.19
C ILE A 369 35.57 -15.94 19.48
N LEU A 370 35.10 -14.79 18.97
CA LEU A 370 35.75 -13.50 19.18
C LEU A 370 35.81 -13.12 20.66
N ARG A 371 34.75 -13.38 21.43
CA ARG A 371 34.77 -13.17 22.90
C ARG A 371 35.81 -14.04 23.59
N ARG A 372 35.96 -15.29 23.16
CA ARG A 372 36.97 -16.21 23.70
C ARG A 372 38.38 -15.74 23.37
N GLU A 373 38.62 -15.26 22.15
CA GLU A 373 39.91 -14.71 21.75
C GLU A 373 40.26 -13.42 22.50
N LEU A 374 39.29 -12.53 22.69
CA LEU A 374 39.43 -11.34 23.51
C LEU A 374 39.77 -11.67 24.97
N GLU A 375 39.12 -12.66 25.58
CA GLU A 375 39.44 -13.05 26.95
C GLU A 375 40.84 -13.66 27.07
N LYS A 376 41.28 -14.41 26.05
CA LYS A 376 42.66 -14.93 25.99
C LYS A 376 43.68 -13.79 25.93
N THR A 377 43.50 -12.80 25.07
CA THR A 377 44.44 -11.68 24.96
C THR A 377 44.44 -10.82 26.23
N LYS A 378 43.28 -10.64 26.85
CA LYS A 378 43.16 -9.97 28.14
C LYS A 378 43.94 -10.68 29.24
N SER A 379 43.74 -12.00 29.40
CA SER A 379 44.50 -12.77 30.40
C SER A 379 46.02 -12.74 30.13
N ALA A 380 46.44 -12.79 28.87
CA ALA A 380 47.84 -12.67 28.49
C ALA A 380 48.41 -11.28 28.87
N LEU A 381 47.66 -10.21 28.61
CA LEU A 381 48.03 -8.85 28.99
C LEU A 381 48.17 -8.71 30.51
N ASP A 382 47.21 -9.24 31.28
CA ASP A 382 47.25 -9.21 32.75
C ASP A 382 48.52 -9.92 33.29
N THR A 383 48.91 -11.05 32.70
CA THR A 383 50.18 -11.72 33.07
C THR A 383 51.41 -10.89 32.72
N SER A 384 51.42 -10.18 31.58
CA SER A 384 52.54 -9.30 31.21
C SER A 384 52.62 -8.05 32.09
N ASN A 385 51.48 -7.48 32.48
CA ASN A 385 51.41 -6.37 33.42
C ASN A 385 51.89 -6.80 34.81
N GLY A 386 51.55 -8.01 35.25
CA GLY A 386 52.13 -8.60 36.47
C GLY A 386 53.66 -8.72 36.40
N LYS A 387 54.19 -9.19 35.27
CA LYS A 387 55.65 -9.27 35.04
C LYS A 387 56.32 -7.89 35.00
N LEU A 388 55.67 -6.89 34.41
CA LEU A 388 56.17 -5.51 34.37
C LEU A 388 56.30 -4.96 35.81
N LYS A 389 55.25 -5.09 36.63
CA LYS A 389 55.27 -4.67 38.03
C LYS A 389 56.41 -5.31 38.83
N LEU A 390 56.62 -6.62 38.67
CA LEU A 390 57.74 -7.31 39.32
C LEU A 390 59.11 -6.77 38.84
N LYS A 391 59.24 -6.39 37.56
CA LYS A 391 60.46 -5.74 37.05
C LYS A 391 60.65 -4.33 37.60
N GLU A 392 59.57 -3.57 37.75
CA GLU A 392 59.59 -2.23 38.38
C GLU A 392 60.02 -2.33 39.85
N GLU A 393 59.46 -3.28 40.61
CA GLU A 393 59.86 -3.56 41.99
C GLU A 393 61.31 -4.02 42.10
N LEU A 394 61.76 -4.89 41.18
CA LEU A 394 63.16 -5.33 41.13
C LEU A 394 64.11 -4.18 40.80
N ALA A 395 63.75 -3.29 39.86
CA ALA A 395 64.53 -2.10 39.55
C ALA A 395 64.61 -1.15 40.75
N ALA A 396 63.48 -0.91 41.45
CA ALA A 396 63.45 -0.11 42.67
C ALA A 396 64.34 -0.71 43.77
N ALA A 397 64.29 -2.04 43.96
CA ALA A 397 65.14 -2.75 44.92
C ALA A 397 66.63 -2.67 44.54
N ALA A 398 66.96 -2.79 43.26
CA ALA A 398 68.33 -2.65 42.76
C ALA A 398 68.87 -1.23 42.98
N ILE A 399 68.07 -0.20 42.72
CA ILE A 399 68.42 1.20 43.00
C ILE A 399 68.65 1.40 44.51
N ALA A 400 67.73 0.93 45.36
CA ALA A 400 67.88 1.03 46.81
C ALA A 400 69.13 0.31 47.34
N ALA A 401 69.45 -0.87 46.78
CA ALA A 401 70.66 -1.61 47.09
C ALA A 401 71.93 -0.87 46.64
N GLN A 402 71.92 -0.28 45.44
CA GLN A 402 73.02 0.54 44.93
C GLN A 402 73.25 1.75 45.84
N GLU A 403 72.20 2.49 46.19
CA GLU A 403 72.32 3.64 47.09
C GLU A 403 72.86 3.22 48.48
N ALA A 404 72.45 2.05 49.00
CA ALA A 404 72.98 1.53 50.26
C ALA A 404 74.48 1.20 50.16
N ALA A 405 74.91 0.60 49.05
CA ALA A 405 76.32 0.31 48.78
C ALA A 405 77.15 1.61 48.65
N GLU A 406 76.66 2.60 47.91
CA GLU A 406 77.31 3.91 47.78
C GLU A 406 77.45 4.62 49.13
N ARG A 407 76.41 4.60 49.97
CA ARG A 407 76.48 5.13 51.35
C ARG A 407 77.56 4.42 52.18
N SER A 408 77.72 3.11 52.02
CA SER A 408 78.74 2.32 52.72
C SER A 408 80.16 2.68 52.26
N ILE A 409 80.37 2.85 50.96
CA ILE A 409 81.65 3.28 50.38
C ILE A 409 81.99 4.68 50.88
N GLN A 410 81.07 5.63 50.80
CA GLN A 410 81.29 6.99 51.30
C GLN A 410 81.63 7.03 52.79
N ALA A 411 81.01 6.18 53.61
CA ALA A 411 81.35 6.05 55.02
C ALA A 411 82.77 5.50 55.23
N SER A 412 83.19 4.55 54.40
CA SER A 412 84.55 3.99 54.41
C SER A 412 85.59 5.00 53.94
N ASP A 413 85.30 5.76 52.88
CA ASP A 413 86.17 6.84 52.38
C ASP A 413 86.33 7.95 53.41
N ARG A 414 85.25 8.32 54.12
CA ARG A 414 85.32 9.25 55.26
C ARG A 414 86.24 8.72 56.36
N LYS A 415 86.10 7.44 56.75
CA LYS A 415 86.98 6.82 57.75
C LYS A 415 88.44 6.78 57.29
N ALA A 416 88.69 6.40 56.03
CA ALA A 416 90.03 6.34 55.45
C ALA A 416 90.69 7.73 55.43
N ARG A 417 89.94 8.78 55.08
CA ARG A 417 90.43 10.16 55.11
C ARG A 417 90.84 10.59 56.52
N VAL A 418 90.00 10.33 57.53
CA VAL A 418 90.32 10.60 58.94
C VAL A 418 91.58 9.86 59.38
N LEU A 419 91.75 8.60 58.96
CA LEU A 419 92.96 7.82 59.24
C LEU A 419 94.19 8.41 58.54
N HIS A 420 94.08 8.83 57.28
CA HIS A 420 95.17 9.50 56.56
C HIS A 420 95.58 10.81 57.24
N GLU A 421 94.62 11.66 57.63
CA GLU A 421 94.90 12.89 58.38
C GLU A 421 95.66 12.58 59.68
N ARG A 422 95.28 11.51 60.39
CA ARG A 422 96.00 11.07 61.58
C ARG A 422 97.40 10.56 61.28
N ILE A 423 97.59 9.82 60.19
CA ILE A 423 98.91 9.36 59.74
C ILE A 423 99.78 10.55 59.37
N GLU A 424 99.28 11.51 58.59
CA GLU A 424 99.99 12.73 58.23
C GLU A 424 100.42 13.54 59.45
N GLU A 425 99.54 13.67 60.45
CA GLU A 425 99.88 14.30 61.73
C GLU A 425 100.99 13.54 62.46
N LEU A 426 100.90 12.21 62.54
CA LEU A 426 101.97 11.39 63.11
C LEU A 426 103.28 11.49 62.32
N MET A 427 103.23 11.63 60.99
CA MET A 427 104.42 11.86 60.15
C MET A 427 105.02 13.23 60.40
N LYS A 428 104.23 14.29 60.55
CA LYS A 428 104.72 15.62 60.94
C LYS A 428 105.38 15.58 62.31
N GLN A 429 104.77 14.89 63.27
CA GLN A 429 105.37 14.66 64.59
C GLN A 429 106.69 13.90 64.48
N LEU A 430 106.78 12.89 63.61
CA LEU A 430 108.01 12.16 63.32
C LEU A 430 109.07 13.05 62.67
N GLU A 431 108.71 13.88 61.69
CA GLU A 431 109.61 14.82 61.02
C GLU A 431 110.07 15.95 61.97
N GLU A 432 109.25 16.38 62.92
CA GLU A 432 109.64 17.31 63.98
C GLU A 432 110.63 16.66 64.97
N VAL A 433 110.38 15.41 65.37
CA VAL A 433 111.35 14.64 66.18
C VAL A 433 112.64 14.41 65.40
N GLU A 434 112.57 14.04 64.12
CA GLU A 434 113.72 13.84 63.25
C GLU A 434 114.49 15.14 62.99
N SER A 435 113.83 16.30 62.86
CA SER A 435 114.50 17.59 62.70
C SER A 435 115.15 18.08 64.00
N ARG A 436 114.57 17.78 65.16
CA ARG A 436 115.24 17.93 66.47
C ARG A 436 116.43 16.97 66.61
N GLU A 437 116.34 15.77 66.05
CA GLU A 437 117.41 14.76 66.04
C GLU A 437 118.54 15.11 65.04
N ARG A 438 118.21 15.68 63.87
CA ARG A 438 119.14 16.25 62.87
C ARG A 438 119.93 17.45 63.41
N SER A 439 119.41 18.13 64.45
CA SER A 439 120.13 19.20 65.16
C SER A 439 121.17 18.66 66.17
N HIS A 440 121.15 17.37 66.48
CA HIS A 440 122.02 16.74 67.48
C HIS A 440 122.89 15.57 66.96
N LEU A 441 122.74 15.11 65.72
CA LEU A 441 123.48 13.94 65.23
C LEU A 441 124.05 14.11 63.82
N LYS A 442 125.29 14.63 63.75
CA LYS A 442 126.25 14.12 62.77
C LYS A 442 126.52 12.65 63.13
N LEU A 443 126.49 11.78 62.12
CA LEU A 443 126.90 10.36 62.15
C LEU A 443 125.82 9.39 62.65
N ARG A 444 125.13 8.73 61.71
CA ARG A 444 125.51 7.38 61.22
C ARG A 444 124.49 6.95 60.16
N HIS A 445 124.97 6.67 58.95
CA HIS A 445 124.26 5.82 58.01
C HIS A 445 124.05 4.45 58.67
N ILE A 446 122.81 4.15 59.05
CA ILE A 446 122.38 2.79 59.35
C ILE A 446 121.28 2.48 58.36
N CYS A 447 121.70 1.76 57.33
CA CYS A 447 120.85 1.02 56.42
C CYS A 447 119.97 0.08 57.25
N TRP A 448 118.66 0.05 57.01
CA TRP A 448 117.85 -1.10 57.40
C TRP A 448 116.96 -1.62 56.27
N PRO A 449 116.81 -2.97 56.14
CA PRO A 449 116.37 -3.64 54.94
C PRO A 449 114.92 -4.10 55.03
N TRP A 450 114.15 -3.95 53.95
CA TRP A 450 112.95 -4.76 53.76
C TRP A 450 113.27 -5.94 52.85
N ARG A 451 113.45 -7.07 53.52
CA ARG A 451 113.43 -8.42 52.96
C ARG A 451 112.00 -8.66 52.44
N GLY A 452 111.84 -8.87 51.13
CA GLY A 452 110.55 -9.23 50.55
C GLY A 452 110.07 -10.59 51.08
N PRO A 453 108.77 -10.77 51.36
CA PRO A 453 108.23 -12.10 51.58
C PRO A 453 108.23 -12.85 50.24
N LYS A 454 109.18 -13.78 50.12
CA LYS A 454 109.21 -14.83 49.13
C LYS A 454 108.08 -15.82 49.47
N VAL A 455 106.90 -15.61 48.89
CA VAL A 455 105.85 -16.64 48.81
C VAL A 455 106.01 -17.32 47.46
N ASN A 456 106.32 -18.63 47.51
CA ASN A 456 106.57 -19.46 46.34
C ASN A 456 105.34 -19.56 45.42
N PRO A 457 105.56 -19.56 44.09
CA PRO A 457 104.55 -19.88 43.10
C PRO A 457 104.58 -21.39 42.81
N THR A 458 103.55 -22.11 43.21
CA THR A 458 103.25 -23.43 42.65
C THR A 458 101.75 -23.55 42.42
N ASN A 459 101.38 -23.55 41.14
CA ASN A 459 100.31 -24.35 40.53
C ASN A 459 99.04 -24.59 41.36
N VAL A 460 97.92 -23.94 41.01
CA VAL A 460 96.75 -24.65 40.44
C VAL A 460 96.07 -23.76 39.38
N ARG A 461 96.10 -24.31 38.16
CA ARG A 461 95.34 -23.96 36.96
C ARG A 461 93.83 -24.13 37.17
N ARG A 462 93.05 -23.39 36.37
CA ARG A 462 91.62 -23.58 35.99
C ARG A 462 90.59 -23.06 37.01
N LEU A 463 89.89 -21.98 36.68
CA LEU A 463 88.67 -21.90 35.84
C LEU A 463 87.46 -22.54 36.53
N LEU A 464 86.52 -21.67 36.94
CA LEU A 464 85.05 -21.83 37.00
C LEU A 464 84.48 -23.25 37.25
N PRO A 465 83.68 -23.37 38.31
CA PRO A 465 82.26 -23.75 38.13
C PRO A 465 81.36 -22.97 39.12
N GLU A 466 80.04 -22.79 39.01
CA GLU A 466 78.97 -23.20 38.11
C GLU A 466 77.82 -22.24 38.46
N MET A 467 77.37 -21.40 37.53
CA MET A 467 76.03 -20.82 37.58
C MET A 467 75.11 -21.73 36.78
N GLN A 468 74.63 -22.81 37.40
CA GLN A 468 73.55 -23.65 36.88
C GLN A 468 72.66 -24.13 38.04
N SER A 469 71.39 -24.35 37.73
CA SER A 469 70.20 -24.49 38.60
C SER A 469 69.68 -23.11 39.09
N PHE A 470 68.50 -22.63 38.70
CA PHE A 470 67.22 -23.32 38.54
C PHE A 470 66.40 -22.74 37.37
N PHE A 471 66.31 -23.50 36.28
CA PHE A 471 65.09 -23.59 35.50
C PHE A 471 64.77 -25.08 35.40
N HIS A 472 63.67 -25.51 36.01
CA HIS A 472 62.72 -26.55 35.57
C HIS A 472 61.84 -26.93 36.77
N SER A 473 60.66 -26.30 36.87
CA SER A 473 59.48 -26.85 37.54
C SER A 473 58.29 -25.91 37.31
N ILE A 474 57.70 -25.97 36.11
CA ILE A 474 56.25 -25.76 35.96
C ILE A 474 55.78 -26.84 34.97
N ALA A 475 55.12 -27.84 35.52
CA ALA A 475 54.04 -28.57 34.87
C ALA A 475 52.74 -27.81 35.14
#